data_AF-A0AAU7A7U1-F1
#
_entry.id   AF-A0AAU7A7U1-F1
#
_cell.length_a   1.000
_cell.length_b   1.000
_cell.length_c   1.000
_cell.angle_alpha   90.00
_cell.angle_beta   90.00
_cell.angle_gamma   90.00
#
_symmetry.space_group_name_H-M   'P 1'
#
loop_
_entity.id
_entity.type
_entity.pdbx_description
1 polymer ?
#
loop_
_entity_poly.entity_id
_entity_poly.type
_entity_poly.pdbx_seq_one_letter_code
_entity_poly.pdbx_strand_id
1 'polypeptide(L)'
;MRLESILMALLIPILLAACGQTDLSRIDAAAQAVGEARAADVWPELPADCRQISRSGIQQGDRLDVAVLKADEALSRQNARTVRCAGWYDQQRADAAAAGMVE
;
A
#
# COMPACT_ATOMS: atom_id res chain seq x y z
N MET A 1 1.56 -13.85 63.76
CA MET A 1 1.48 -13.23 62.41
C MET A 1 0.07 -13.47 61.88
N ARG A 2 -0.69 -12.43 61.52
CA ARG A 2 -2.12 -12.58 61.18
C ARG A 2 -2.27 -13.17 59.77
N LEU A 3 -3.24 -14.07 59.58
CA LEU A 3 -3.50 -14.78 58.32
C LEU A 3 -3.69 -13.82 57.12
N GLU A 4 -4.31 -12.67 57.36
CA GLU A 4 -4.52 -11.61 56.36
C GLU A 4 -3.22 -10.96 55.89
N SER A 5 -2.22 -10.82 56.78
CA SER A 5 -0.90 -10.28 56.42
C SER A 5 -0.11 -11.26 55.55
N ILE A 6 -0.32 -12.57 55.73
CA ILE A 6 0.29 -13.61 54.89
C ILE A 6 -0.38 -13.63 53.51
N LEU A 7 -1.72 -13.52 53.48
CA LEU A 7 -2.49 -13.47 52.24
C LEU A 7 -2.12 -12.25 51.38
N MET A 8 -2.00 -11.05 51.99
CA MET A 8 -1.55 -9.86 51.26
C MET A 8 -0.10 -9.98 50.78
N ALA A 9 0.81 -10.51 51.59
CA ALA A 9 2.22 -10.68 51.20
C ALA A 9 2.39 -11.66 50.03
N LEU A 10 1.48 -12.64 49.88
CA LEU A 10 1.48 -13.59 48.76
C LEU A 10 0.85 -13.03 47.48
N LEU A 11 -0.14 -12.13 47.58
CA LEU A 11 -0.83 -11.56 46.41
C LEU A 11 0.01 -10.50 45.68
N ILE A 12 0.82 -9.73 46.41
CA ILE A 12 1.66 -8.66 45.85
C ILE A 12 2.65 -9.17 44.77
N PRO A 13 3.45 -10.24 44.99
CA PRO A 13 4.38 -10.73 43.97
C PRO A 13 3.69 -11.35 42.75
N ILE A 14 2.49 -11.90 42.90
CA ILE A 14 1.71 -12.50 41.79
C ILE A 14 1.25 -11.40 40.82
N LEU A 15 0.78 -10.26 41.35
CA LEU A 15 0.36 -9.12 40.54
C LEU A 15 1.52 -8.41 39.84
N LEU A 16 2.71 -8.38 40.46
CA LEU A 16 3.91 -7.76 39.90
C LEU A 16 4.59 -8.62 38.81
N ALA A 17 4.50 -9.95 38.89
CA ALA A 17 5.07 -10.85 37.88
C ALA A 17 4.26 -10.89 36.58
N ALA A 18 2.95 -10.64 36.65
CA ALA A 18 2.05 -10.67 35.49
C ALA A 18 2.31 -9.54 34.47
N CYS A 19 2.93 -8.44 34.89
CA CYS A 19 3.30 -7.32 34.00
C CYS A 19 4.63 -7.52 33.26
N GLY A 20 5.41 -8.56 33.58
CA GLY A 20 6.76 -8.79 33.02
C GLY A 20 6.81 -9.73 31.81
N GLN A 21 5.73 -10.45 31.51
CA GLN A 21 5.65 -11.42 30.41
C GLN A 21 4.95 -10.84 29.19
N THR A 22 5.44 -9.70 28.72
CA THR A 22 5.23 -9.30 27.33
C THR A 22 6.03 -10.26 26.48
N ASP A 23 5.39 -11.34 26.01
CA ASP A 23 5.99 -12.27 25.06
C ASP A 23 6.15 -11.55 23.72
N LEU A 24 7.29 -10.88 23.57
CA LEU A 24 7.65 -10.12 22.37
C LEU A 24 7.57 -11.01 21.13
N SER A 25 7.92 -12.30 21.24
CA SER A 25 7.86 -13.22 20.12
C SER A 25 6.42 -13.46 19.65
N ARG A 26 5.46 -13.53 20.59
CA ARG A 26 4.03 -13.64 20.26
C ARG A 26 3.50 -12.34 19.65
N ILE A 27 3.96 -11.18 20.13
CA ILE A 27 3.57 -9.88 19.56
C ILE A 27 4.12 -9.73 18.15
N ASP A 28 5.38 -10.09 17.92
CA ASP A 28 6.02 -10.04 16.60
C ASP A 28 5.35 -11.01 15.63
N ALA A 29 5.05 -12.23 16.05
CA ALA A 29 4.31 -13.20 15.23
C ALA A 29 2.90 -12.71 14.88
N ALA A 30 2.20 -12.07 15.83
CA ALA A 30 0.90 -11.47 15.58
C ALA A 30 1.00 -10.26 14.64
N ALA A 31 2.01 -9.41 14.82
CA ALA A 31 2.27 -8.25 13.96
C ALA A 31 2.62 -8.69 12.53
N GLN A 32 3.44 -9.72 12.38
CA GLN A 32 3.78 -10.30 11.09
C GLN A 32 2.55 -10.91 10.40
N ALA A 33 1.76 -11.72 11.12
CA ALA A 33 0.53 -12.30 10.56
C ALA A 33 -0.49 -11.23 10.13
N VAL A 34 -0.64 -10.15 10.91
CA VAL A 34 -1.48 -9.01 10.54
C VAL A 34 -0.90 -8.25 9.35
N GLY A 35 0.42 -8.07 9.31
CA GLY A 35 1.12 -7.44 8.20
C GLY A 35 0.97 -8.22 6.89
N GLU A 36 1.17 -9.53 6.92
CA GLU A 36 1.01 -10.43 5.77
C GLU A 36 -0.45 -10.48 5.29
N ALA A 37 -1.42 -10.59 6.20
CA ALA A 37 -2.84 -10.57 5.86
C ALA A 37 -3.26 -9.24 5.22
N ARG A 38 -2.76 -8.11 5.72
CA ARG A 38 -3.02 -6.79 5.11
C ARG A 38 -2.28 -6.60 3.79
N ALA A 39 -1.06 -7.10 3.66
CA ALA A 39 -0.29 -6.96 2.42
C ALA A 39 -0.90 -7.79 1.27
N ALA A 40 -1.46 -8.96 1.57
CA ALA A 40 -2.07 -9.84 0.57
C ALA A 40 -3.35 -9.28 -0.06
N ASP A 41 -4.06 -8.36 0.62
CA ASP A 41 -5.39 -7.89 0.20
C ASP A 41 -5.42 -6.51 -0.49
N VAL A 42 -4.34 -5.72 -0.48
CA VAL A 42 -4.52 -4.25 -0.50
C VAL A 42 -4.22 -3.53 -1.81
N TRP A 43 -3.49 -4.10 -2.77
CA TRP A 43 -3.17 -3.32 -3.98
C TRP A 43 -4.15 -3.59 -5.13
N PRO A 44 -4.94 -2.58 -5.56
CA PRO A 44 -5.82 -2.78 -6.70
C PRO A 44 -5.02 -3.02 -7.97
N GLU A 45 -5.58 -3.86 -8.83
CA GLU A 45 -5.03 -4.11 -10.16
C GLU A 45 -4.89 -2.80 -10.94
N LEU A 46 -3.74 -2.66 -11.62
CA LEU A 46 -3.48 -1.50 -12.47
C LEU A 46 -4.56 -1.44 -13.57
N PRO A 47 -5.23 -0.28 -13.77
CA PRO A 47 -6.22 -0.13 -14.82
C PRO A 47 -5.69 -0.60 -16.18
N ALA A 48 -6.48 -1.39 -16.89
CA ALA A 48 -6.05 -2.02 -18.14
C ALA A 48 -5.60 -0.99 -19.19
N ASP A 49 -6.18 0.22 -19.17
CA ASP A 49 -5.81 1.30 -20.08
C ASP A 49 -4.38 1.82 -19.82
N CYS A 50 -3.89 1.77 -18.59
CA CYS A 50 -2.53 2.20 -18.20
C CYS A 50 -1.42 1.29 -18.76
N ARG A 51 -1.76 0.07 -19.19
CA ARG A 51 -0.82 -0.85 -19.86
C ARG A 51 -0.78 -0.67 -21.38
N GLN A 52 -1.65 0.18 -21.94
CA GLN A 52 -1.75 0.35 -23.39
C GLN A 52 -0.67 1.29 -23.94
N ILE A 53 -0.24 1.02 -25.17
CA ILE A 53 0.72 1.84 -25.92
C ILE A 53 -0.01 2.58 -27.04
N SER A 54 0.23 3.89 -27.13
CA SER A 54 -0.26 4.70 -28.25
C SER A 54 0.71 4.64 -29.43
N ARG A 55 0.21 4.33 -30.63
CA ARG A 55 0.99 4.34 -31.87
C ARG A 55 0.57 5.52 -32.75
N SER A 56 1.53 6.13 -33.45
CA SER A 56 1.29 7.24 -34.37
C SER A 56 0.60 6.82 -35.68
N GLY A 57 0.81 5.57 -36.13
CA GLY A 57 0.24 5.09 -37.38
C GLY A 57 0.82 5.77 -38.63
N ILE A 58 2.03 6.34 -38.51
CA ILE A 58 2.80 6.86 -39.64
C ILE A 58 3.14 5.71 -40.59
N GLN A 59 3.00 5.95 -41.89
CA GLN A 59 3.28 4.98 -42.95
C GLN A 59 4.35 5.54 -43.90
N GLN A 60 5.01 4.64 -44.63
CA GLN A 60 5.94 5.05 -45.67
C GLN A 60 5.17 5.78 -46.78
N GLY A 61 5.70 6.93 -47.21
CA GLY A 61 5.06 7.78 -48.20
C GLY A 61 4.07 8.81 -47.63
N ASP A 62 3.83 8.81 -46.30
CA ASP A 62 3.13 9.93 -45.67
C ASP A 62 3.88 11.25 -45.95
N ARG A 63 3.11 12.29 -46.30
CA ARG A 63 3.65 13.65 -46.36
C ARG A 63 4.15 14.04 -44.97
N LEU A 64 5.27 14.76 -44.90
CA LEU A 64 5.96 15.03 -43.64
C LEU A 64 5.07 15.75 -42.61
N ASP A 65 4.26 16.71 -43.04
CA ASP A 65 3.31 17.42 -42.18
C ASP A 65 2.18 16.50 -41.65
N VAL A 66 1.68 15.58 -42.47
CA VAL A 66 0.71 14.56 -42.05
C VAL A 66 1.34 13.62 -41.02
N ALA A 67 2.60 13.23 -41.23
CA ALA A 67 3.33 12.41 -40.27
C ALA A 67 3.50 13.12 -38.91
N VAL A 68 3.77 14.43 -38.93
CA VAL A 68 3.85 15.25 -37.70
C VAL A 68 2.50 15.30 -36.98
N LEU A 69 1.39 15.55 -37.70
CA LEU A 69 0.05 15.57 -37.10
C LEU A 69 -0.32 14.22 -36.47
N LYS A 70 -0.02 13.11 -37.15
CA LYS A 70 -0.22 11.74 -36.62
C LYS A 70 0.60 11.47 -35.36
N ALA A 71 1.86 11.95 -35.34
CA ALA A 71 2.72 11.82 -34.17
C ALA A 71 2.18 12.62 -32.98
N ASP A 72 1.79 13.87 -33.21
CA ASP A 72 1.27 14.76 -32.17
C ASP A 72 -0.03 14.23 -31.57
N GLU A 73 -0.94 13.73 -32.41
CA GLU A 73 -2.18 13.12 -31.93
C GLU A 73 -1.92 11.89 -31.03
N ALA A 74 -0.98 11.02 -31.43
CA ALA A 74 -0.61 9.87 -30.61
C ALA A 74 0.08 10.26 -29.30
N LEU A 75 0.93 11.29 -29.35
CA LEU A 75 1.58 11.83 -28.16
C LEU A 75 0.54 12.44 -27.20
N SER A 76 -0.42 13.20 -27.72
CA SER A 76 -1.51 13.77 -26.94
C SER A 76 -2.34 12.67 -26.23
N ARG A 77 -2.71 11.60 -26.95
CA ARG A 77 -3.39 10.44 -26.35
C ARG A 77 -2.54 9.76 -25.26
N GLN A 78 -1.25 9.60 -25.49
CA GLN A 78 -0.34 9.00 -24.52
C GLN A 78 -0.19 9.88 -23.28
N ASN A 79 0.00 11.18 -23.44
CA ASN A 79 0.14 12.13 -22.34
C ASN A 79 -1.14 12.18 -21.51
N ALA A 80 -2.31 12.23 -22.15
CA ALA A 80 -3.59 12.20 -21.44
C ALA A 80 -3.74 10.92 -20.60
N ARG A 81 -3.30 9.77 -21.12
CA ARG A 81 -3.28 8.50 -20.37
C ARG A 81 -2.29 8.54 -19.22
N THR A 82 -1.07 9.02 -19.44
CA THR A 82 -0.04 9.17 -18.39
C THR A 82 -0.57 9.99 -17.23
N VAL A 83 -1.21 11.13 -17.50
CA VAL A 83 -1.79 11.98 -16.44
C VAL A 83 -2.87 11.24 -15.65
N ARG A 84 -3.81 10.55 -16.32
CA ARG A 84 -4.86 9.79 -15.63
C ARG A 84 -4.29 8.65 -14.78
N CYS A 85 -3.32 7.91 -15.32
CA CYS A 85 -2.69 6.78 -14.63
C CYS A 85 -1.85 7.23 -13.43
N ALA A 86 -1.15 8.37 -13.55
CA ALA A 86 -0.47 8.99 -12.42
C ALA A 86 -1.47 9.40 -11.34
N GLY A 87 -2.56 10.09 -11.72
CA GLY A 87 -3.60 10.49 -10.77
C GLY A 87 -4.27 9.31 -10.06
N TRP A 88 -4.52 8.21 -10.77
CA TRP A 88 -4.99 6.97 -10.14
C TRP A 88 -3.99 6.44 -9.10
N TYR A 89 -2.70 6.36 -9.44
CA TYR A 89 -1.68 5.89 -8.52
C TYR A 89 -1.56 6.80 -7.28
N ASP A 90 -1.57 8.11 -7.49
CA ASP A 90 -1.51 9.09 -6.40
C ASP A 90 -2.72 8.96 -5.47
N GLN A 91 -3.92 8.70 -6.02
CA GLN A 91 -5.11 8.40 -5.21
C GLN A 91 -4.93 7.12 -4.40
N GLN A 92 -4.45 6.03 -5.03
CA GLN A 92 -4.21 4.78 -4.30
C GLN A 92 -3.20 4.95 -3.16
N ARG A 93 -2.15 5.75 -3.39
CA ARG A 93 -1.19 6.10 -2.35
C ARG A 93 -1.82 6.91 -1.22
N ALA A 94 -2.64 7.90 -1.55
CA ALA A 94 -3.33 8.72 -0.56
C ALA A 94 -4.27 7.88 0.30
N ASP A 95 -5.03 6.98 -0.31
CA ASP A 95 -5.95 6.07 0.40
C ASP A 95 -5.19 5.12 1.32
N ALA A 96 -4.07 4.56 0.85
CA ALA A 96 -3.23 3.69 1.64
C ALA A 96 -2.58 4.44 2.84
N ALA A 97 -2.14 5.68 2.63
CA ALA A 97 -1.63 6.53 3.71
C ALA A 97 -2.72 6.89 4.73
N ALA A 98 -3.93 7.25 4.28
CA ALA A 98 -5.07 7.52 5.16
C ALA A 98 -5.48 6.30 5.98
N ALA A 99 -5.29 5.10 5.43
CA ALA A 99 -5.52 3.84 6.13
C ALA A 99 -4.35 3.41 7.05
N GLY A 100 -3.27 4.20 7.13
CA GLY A 100 -2.09 3.89 7.95
C GLY A 100 -1.25 2.71 7.42
N MET A 101 -1.30 2.46 6.11
CA MET A 101 -0.61 1.34 5.45
C MET A 101 0.75 1.75 4.86
N VAL A 102 1.01 3.04 4.70
CA VAL A 102 2.26 3.61 4.15
C VAL A 102 2.53 4.95 4.83
N GLU A 103 3.81 5.24 5.15
CA GLU A 103 4.28 6.54 5.66
C GLU A 103 4.39 7.61 4.55
#